data_AF-A0AA36CSV5-F1
#
_entry.id   AF-A0AA36CSV5-F1
#
_cell.length_a   1.000
_cell.length_b   1.000
_cell.length_c   1.000
_cell.angle_alpha   90.00
_cell.angle_beta   90.00
_cell.angle_gamma   90.00
#
_symmetry.space_group_name_H-M   'P 1'
#
loop_
_entity.id
_entity.type
_entity.pdbx_description
1 polymer ?
#
loop_
_entity_poly.entity_id
_entity_poly.type
_entity_poly.pdbx_seq_one_letter_code
_entity_poly.pdbx_strand_id
1 'polypeptide(L)'
;MASSRVISMRSLSTRIGHMIIIITRVFYWMLMTERPLSREEADFPLAYGLVVYKNIMQVLHMLSAFYQPQNLYCIAMDGHANETFKTLMRNVGGCFSNIHIIEIPRIGWGEYGIVTAVWSCLKYAAASQNQWKYYQYLSGVDVPLKTNLEMVRIFKALNGSMNMEFIEFQPGRLNGRKVAKYLRFLNGTSIPDEALWATLGGNPKVLPYRGSIPSSDFLGLKRAAAEAHQRLLREAENSSEKAHIRGEFYPTASFDTPNRYYVSRPELVAHKLYIDYEPATFFCLLKEHQKRTYLPRPFNASRYSELPQVEYLRGVPLDKLTHPYFIN
;
A
#
# COMPACT_ATOMS: atom_id res chain seq x y z
N MET A 1 32.60 -4.31 56.24
CA MET A 1 31.15 -4.50 55.97
C MET A 1 30.95 -4.55 54.46
N ALA A 2 30.87 -5.74 53.87
CA ALA A 2 30.44 -5.93 52.48
C ALA A 2 29.25 -6.87 52.51
N SER A 3 28.04 -6.32 52.32
CA SER A 3 26.80 -7.08 52.27
C SER A 3 26.60 -7.58 50.84
N SER A 4 26.89 -8.85 50.61
CA SER A 4 26.56 -9.57 49.39
C SER A 4 25.05 -9.86 49.38
N ARG A 5 24.30 -9.12 48.55
CA ARG A 5 22.88 -9.43 48.28
C ARG A 5 22.79 -10.74 47.50
N VAL A 6 22.44 -11.82 48.18
CA VAL A 6 22.05 -13.09 47.55
C VAL A 6 20.72 -12.87 46.83
N ILE A 7 20.77 -12.76 45.50
CA ILE A 7 19.56 -12.75 44.66
C ILE A 7 19.00 -14.17 44.69
N SER A 8 17.86 -14.35 45.36
CA SER A 8 17.14 -15.64 45.41
C SER A 8 16.90 -16.20 44.01
N MET A 9 17.27 -17.46 43.76
CA MET A 9 17.03 -18.16 42.47
C MET A 9 15.54 -18.18 42.09
N ARG A 10 14.61 -18.09 43.06
CA ARG A 10 13.18 -17.91 42.77
C ARG A 10 12.91 -16.56 42.11
N SER A 11 13.48 -15.46 42.62
CA SER A 11 13.36 -14.11 42.02
C SER A 11 13.94 -14.05 40.60
N LEU A 12 15.06 -14.74 40.36
CA LEU A 12 15.68 -14.83 39.03
C LEU A 12 14.81 -15.66 38.07
N SER A 13 14.29 -16.81 38.51
CA SER A 13 13.37 -17.67 37.73
C SER A 13 12.06 -16.95 37.38
N THR A 14 11.49 -16.16 38.29
CA THR A 14 10.27 -15.41 38.02
C THR A 14 10.53 -14.23 37.09
N ARG A 15 11.69 -13.57 37.18
CA ARG A 15 12.09 -12.50 36.25
C ARG A 15 12.40 -13.04 34.85
N ILE A 16 13.08 -14.17 34.75
CA ILE A 16 13.33 -14.87 33.49
C ILE A 16 12.01 -15.37 32.90
N GLY A 17 11.10 -15.92 33.71
CA GLY A 17 9.76 -16.31 33.28
C GLY A 17 8.93 -15.14 32.75
N HIS A 18 8.92 -14.00 33.44
CA HIS A 18 8.25 -12.79 32.94
C HIS A 18 8.93 -12.22 31.69
N MET A 19 10.26 -12.24 31.62
CA MET A 19 11.00 -11.77 30.45
C MET A 19 10.76 -12.68 29.24
N ILE A 20 10.74 -14.02 29.44
CA ILE A 20 10.35 -14.99 28.42
C ILE A 20 8.90 -14.75 28.00
N ILE A 21 7.95 -14.61 28.91
CA ILE A 21 6.54 -14.34 28.58
C ILE A 21 6.38 -13.01 27.81
N ILE A 22 7.11 -11.96 28.20
CA ILE A 22 7.11 -10.67 27.50
C ILE A 22 7.74 -10.83 26.12
N ILE A 23 8.87 -11.51 25.99
CA ILE A 23 9.50 -11.83 24.69
C ILE A 23 8.54 -12.67 23.84
N THR A 24 7.94 -13.73 24.37
CA THR A 24 6.98 -14.55 23.62
C THR A 24 5.78 -13.70 23.20
N ARG A 25 5.23 -12.85 24.07
CA ARG A 25 4.08 -11.98 23.74
C ARG A 25 4.40 -10.81 22.81
N VAL A 26 5.61 -10.27 22.85
CA VAL A 26 6.05 -9.16 21.97
C VAL A 26 6.43 -9.71 20.59
N PHE A 27 7.13 -10.84 20.53
CA PHE A 27 7.54 -11.48 19.27
C PHE A 27 6.44 -12.32 18.61
N TYR A 28 5.38 -12.75 19.34
CA TYR A 28 4.23 -13.47 18.75
C TYR A 28 3.55 -12.67 17.62
N TRP A 29 3.57 -11.34 17.68
CA TRP A 29 2.97 -10.46 16.67
C TRP A 29 3.87 -10.20 15.45
N MET A 30 5.11 -10.71 15.47
CA MET A 30 6.09 -10.61 14.37
C MET A 30 6.37 -11.99 13.73
N LEU A 31 5.46 -12.95 13.90
CA LEU A 31 5.58 -14.26 13.28
C LEU A 31 5.19 -14.18 11.79
N MET A 32 6.14 -14.50 10.92
CA MET A 32 5.92 -14.65 9.49
C MET A 32 5.18 -15.97 9.21
N THR A 33 4.21 -15.95 8.31
CA THR A 33 3.47 -17.15 7.93
C THR A 33 4.36 -18.13 7.17
N GLU A 34 4.51 -19.37 7.64
CA GLU A 34 5.43 -20.35 7.02
C GLU A 34 4.84 -21.12 5.83
N ARG A 35 3.51 -21.23 5.75
CA ARG A 35 2.79 -21.94 4.67
C ARG A 35 1.51 -21.20 4.27
N PRO A 36 1.05 -21.31 3.01
CA PRO A 36 -0.23 -20.69 2.62
C PRO A 36 -1.36 -21.15 3.53
N LEU A 37 -2.22 -20.22 3.97
CA LEU A 37 -3.31 -20.51 4.91
C LEU A 37 -4.54 -21.11 4.23
N SER A 38 -4.62 -21.04 2.91
CA SER A 38 -5.67 -21.67 2.10
C SER A 38 -5.17 -22.02 0.69
N ARG A 39 -5.87 -22.94 0.01
CA ARG A 39 -5.61 -23.25 -1.41
C ARG A 39 -5.88 -22.03 -2.30
N GLU A 40 -6.93 -21.27 -1.98
CA GLU A 40 -7.27 -20.04 -2.69
C GLU A 40 -6.10 -19.04 -2.71
N GLU A 41 -5.39 -18.89 -1.60
CA GLU A 41 -4.22 -18.03 -1.51
C GLU A 41 -2.99 -18.64 -2.18
N ALA A 42 -2.80 -19.96 -2.07
CA ALA A 42 -1.69 -20.67 -2.71
C ALA A 42 -1.72 -20.56 -4.25
N ASP A 43 -2.92 -20.64 -4.84
CA ASP A 43 -3.13 -20.64 -6.29
C ASP A 43 -3.16 -19.22 -6.89
N PHE A 44 -3.12 -18.18 -6.06
CA PHE A 44 -3.18 -16.78 -6.48
C PHE A 44 -2.06 -15.94 -5.82
N PRO A 45 -0.78 -16.21 -6.16
CA PRO A 45 0.33 -15.46 -5.59
C PRO A 45 0.29 -13.98 -6.00
N LEU A 46 0.67 -13.11 -5.07
CA LEU A 46 0.76 -11.66 -5.24
C LEU A 46 2.23 -11.21 -5.23
N ALA A 47 2.53 -10.10 -5.91
CA ALA A 47 3.84 -9.46 -5.88
C ALA A 47 3.78 -8.09 -5.20
N TYR A 48 4.80 -7.77 -4.42
CA TYR A 48 4.92 -6.50 -3.72
C TYR A 48 6.27 -5.85 -4.00
N GLY A 49 6.26 -4.55 -4.31
CA GLY A 49 7.45 -3.72 -4.35
C GLY A 49 7.40 -2.70 -3.22
N LEU A 50 8.38 -2.73 -2.33
CA LEU A 50 8.45 -1.86 -1.16
C LEU A 50 9.59 -0.86 -1.33
N VAL A 51 9.35 0.41 -1.07
CA VAL A 51 10.41 1.43 -0.96
C VAL A 51 10.61 1.79 0.51
N VAL A 52 11.81 1.54 1.04
CA VAL A 52 12.12 1.68 2.46
C VAL A 52 13.42 2.45 2.69
N TYR A 53 13.49 3.21 3.78
CA TYR A 53 14.68 4.00 4.11
C TYR A 53 14.95 4.15 5.62
N LYS A 54 13.99 3.85 6.51
CA LYS A 54 14.16 3.99 7.96
C LYS A 54 13.22 3.07 8.76
N ASN A 55 13.47 3.03 10.07
CA ASN A 55 12.69 2.32 11.10
C ASN A 55 12.44 0.84 10.77
N ILE A 56 13.45 0.00 11.06
CA ILE A 56 13.39 -1.44 10.82
C ILE A 56 12.23 -2.13 11.57
N MET A 57 11.91 -1.69 12.78
CA MET A 57 10.82 -2.28 13.57
C MET A 57 9.48 -2.12 12.87
N GLN A 58 9.23 -0.92 12.32
CA GLN A 58 8.04 -0.66 11.54
C GLN A 58 7.99 -1.50 10.25
N VAL A 59 9.11 -1.57 9.52
CA VAL A 59 9.19 -2.38 8.29
C VAL A 59 8.92 -3.86 8.60
N LEU A 60 9.47 -4.41 9.68
CA LEU A 60 9.26 -5.80 10.09
C LEU A 60 7.81 -6.08 10.50
N HIS A 61 7.17 -5.17 11.23
CA HIS A 61 5.76 -5.29 11.60
C HIS A 61 4.81 -5.16 10.41
N MET A 62 5.12 -4.27 9.47
CA MET A 62 4.40 -4.17 8.20
C MET A 62 4.57 -5.46 7.40
N LEU A 63 5.82 -5.93 7.25
CA LEU A 63 6.14 -7.15 6.52
C LEU A 63 5.46 -8.36 7.15
N SER A 64 5.36 -8.48 8.48
CA SER A 64 4.67 -9.61 9.14
C SER A 64 3.17 -9.66 8.85
N ALA A 65 2.54 -8.54 8.52
CA ALA A 65 1.14 -8.52 8.09
C ALA A 65 0.97 -8.82 6.59
N PHE A 66 1.91 -8.39 5.73
CA PHE A 66 1.85 -8.67 4.29
C PHE A 66 2.41 -10.03 3.90
N TYR A 67 3.32 -10.60 4.68
CA TYR A 67 4.12 -11.75 4.28
C TYR A 67 3.29 -13.03 4.16
N GLN A 68 3.41 -13.66 3.00
CA GLN A 68 2.94 -15.00 2.71
C GLN A 68 3.98 -15.73 1.85
N PRO A 69 4.22 -17.02 2.09
CA PRO A 69 5.33 -17.75 1.48
C PRO A 69 5.17 -17.95 -0.03
N GLN A 70 3.95 -17.98 -0.55
CA GLN A 70 3.68 -18.09 -1.99
C GLN A 70 3.83 -16.76 -2.75
N ASN A 71 3.76 -15.63 -2.04
CA ASN A 71 3.86 -14.30 -2.64
C ASN A 71 5.32 -13.95 -2.94
N LEU A 72 5.54 -12.91 -3.75
CA LEU A 72 6.85 -12.39 -4.12
C LEU A 72 7.06 -10.98 -3.56
N TYR A 73 8.22 -10.70 -2.99
CA TYR A 73 8.55 -9.39 -2.44
C TYR A 73 9.87 -8.89 -3.01
N CYS A 74 9.86 -7.66 -3.49
CA CYS A 74 11.06 -6.88 -3.74
C CYS A 74 11.06 -5.66 -2.84
N ILE A 75 12.17 -5.41 -2.15
CA ILE A 75 12.33 -4.29 -1.24
C ILE A 75 13.49 -3.44 -1.75
N ALA A 76 13.16 -2.29 -2.33
CA ALA A 76 14.09 -1.27 -2.73
C ALA A 76 14.44 -0.39 -1.52
N MET A 77 15.70 -0.45 -1.12
CA MET A 77 16.25 0.23 0.04
C MET A 77 17.07 1.43 -0.41
N ASP A 78 16.88 2.58 0.23
CA ASP A 78 17.73 3.74 -0.01
C ASP A 78 19.18 3.48 0.45
N GLY A 79 20.14 3.66 -0.45
CA GLY A 79 21.57 3.52 -0.17
C GLY A 79 22.10 4.55 0.82
N HIS A 80 21.39 5.67 1.01
CA HIS A 80 21.69 6.67 2.05
C HIS A 80 21.11 6.33 3.43
N ALA A 81 20.36 5.24 3.56
CA ALA A 81 19.89 4.77 4.85
C ALA A 81 21.08 4.38 5.76
N ASN A 82 20.87 4.47 7.08
CA ASN A 82 21.87 4.09 8.07
C ASN A 82 22.36 2.64 7.86
N GLU A 83 23.67 2.40 7.97
CA GLU A 83 24.28 1.07 7.81
C GLU A 83 23.66 -0.02 8.70
N THR A 84 23.21 0.33 9.90
CA THR A 84 22.49 -0.60 10.79
C THR A 84 21.19 -1.06 10.14
N PHE A 85 20.42 -0.13 9.58
CA PHE A 85 19.18 -0.44 8.86
C PHE A 85 19.48 -1.31 7.63
N LYS A 86 20.50 -0.93 6.85
CA LYS A 86 20.90 -1.68 5.65
C LYS A 86 21.33 -3.12 5.97
N THR A 87 22.13 -3.30 7.01
CA THR A 87 22.58 -4.61 7.48
C THR A 87 21.40 -5.48 7.91
N LEU A 88 20.46 -4.93 8.70
CA LEU A 88 19.28 -5.67 9.13
C LEU A 88 18.37 -6.05 7.95
N MET A 89 18.15 -5.14 6.99
CA MET A 89 17.36 -5.45 5.79
C MET A 89 18.01 -6.53 4.93
N ARG A 90 19.34 -6.52 4.75
CA ARG A 90 20.05 -7.59 4.04
C ARG A 90 19.90 -8.94 4.75
N ASN A 91 19.96 -8.96 6.08
CA ASN A 91 19.71 -10.17 6.87
C ASN A 91 18.28 -10.70 6.66
N VAL A 92 17.27 -9.82 6.64
CA VAL A 92 15.89 -10.20 6.29
C VAL A 92 15.84 -10.85 4.90
N GLY A 93 16.48 -10.26 3.89
CA GLY A 93 16.57 -10.86 2.56
C GLY A 93 17.23 -12.25 2.54
N GLY A 94 18.22 -12.48 3.41
CA GLY A 94 18.86 -13.78 3.57
C GLY A 94 17.98 -14.85 4.24
N CYS A 95 16.96 -14.45 5.01
CA CYS A 95 16.07 -15.37 5.72
C CYS A 95 14.93 -15.94 4.86
N PHE A 96 14.56 -15.29 3.76
CA PHE A 96 13.37 -15.63 2.99
C PHE A 96 13.68 -15.74 1.50
N SER A 97 13.42 -16.91 0.90
CA SER A 97 13.69 -17.16 -0.53
C SER A 97 12.82 -16.34 -1.47
N ASN A 98 11.67 -15.83 -1.00
CA ASN A 98 10.73 -15.02 -1.75
C ASN A 98 10.85 -13.51 -1.50
N ILE A 99 11.88 -13.07 -0.76
CA ILE A 99 12.19 -11.65 -0.54
C ILE A 99 13.51 -11.30 -1.22
N HIS A 100 13.49 -10.28 -2.08
CA HIS A 100 14.67 -9.75 -2.72
C HIS A 100 14.93 -8.30 -2.29
N ILE A 101 16.14 -8.01 -1.82
CA ILE A 101 16.54 -6.66 -1.40
C ILE A 101 17.39 -6.03 -2.49
N ILE A 102 17.02 -4.82 -2.94
CA ILE A 102 17.79 -4.03 -3.90
C ILE A 102 18.21 -2.72 -3.23
N GLU A 103 19.49 -2.39 -3.27
CA GLU A 103 19.98 -1.08 -2.82
C GLU A 103 19.95 -0.09 -3.98
N ILE A 104 19.24 1.02 -3.81
CA ILE A 104 19.13 2.10 -4.79
C ILE A 104 20.02 3.25 -4.33
N PRO A 105 20.93 3.78 -5.18
CA PRO A 105 21.95 4.74 -4.73
C PRO A 105 21.42 5.91 -3.90
N ARG A 106 20.30 6.51 -4.31
CA ARG A 106 19.63 7.61 -3.60
C ARG A 106 18.14 7.60 -3.88
N ILE A 107 17.33 7.77 -2.83
CA ILE A 107 15.89 7.95 -2.93
C ILE A 107 15.48 9.24 -2.20
N GLY A 108 15.53 10.38 -2.92
CA GLY A 108 15.02 11.65 -2.41
C GLY A 108 13.51 11.80 -2.57
N TRP A 109 12.88 12.54 -1.67
CA TRP A 109 11.45 12.88 -1.79
C TRP A 109 11.20 13.71 -3.06
N GLY A 110 10.22 13.29 -3.86
CA GLY A 110 9.90 13.93 -5.13
C GLY A 110 10.97 13.78 -6.22
N GLU A 111 12.02 12.98 -5.98
CA GLU A 111 13.09 12.76 -6.95
C GLU A 111 12.84 11.49 -7.79
N TYR A 112 13.55 11.39 -8.92
CA TYR A 112 13.51 10.24 -9.83
C TYR A 112 14.00 8.91 -9.20
N GLY A 113 14.68 8.98 -8.05
CA GLY A 113 15.09 7.81 -7.27
C GLY A 113 13.91 6.91 -6.89
N ILE A 114 12.73 7.48 -6.61
CA ILE A 114 11.50 6.71 -6.30
C ILE A 114 11.08 5.88 -7.51
N VAL A 115 11.02 6.49 -8.71
CA VAL A 115 10.72 5.77 -9.95
C VAL A 115 11.73 4.65 -10.19
N THR A 116 13.01 4.92 -9.98
CA THR A 116 14.08 3.93 -10.16
C THR A 116 13.91 2.74 -9.21
N ALA A 117 13.55 3.01 -7.95
CA ALA A 117 13.29 1.99 -6.94
C ALA A 117 12.11 1.09 -7.32
N VAL A 118 10.96 1.69 -7.62
CA VAL A 118 9.74 0.93 -7.97
C VAL A 118 9.91 0.19 -9.30
N TRP A 119 10.53 0.82 -10.30
CA TRP A 119 10.79 0.19 -11.60
C TRP A 119 11.76 -1.00 -11.48
N SER A 120 12.78 -0.89 -10.64
CA SER A 120 13.73 -1.99 -10.40
C SER A 120 13.02 -3.20 -9.78
N CYS A 121 12.12 -2.98 -8.82
CA CYS A 121 11.31 -4.05 -8.25
C CYS A 121 10.30 -4.64 -9.22
N LEU A 122 9.65 -3.81 -10.05
CA LEU A 122 8.75 -4.30 -11.09
C LEU A 122 9.49 -5.17 -12.12
N LYS A 123 10.69 -4.75 -12.54
CA LYS A 123 11.56 -5.56 -13.42
C LYS A 123 11.93 -6.90 -12.80
N TYR A 124 12.30 -6.91 -11.52
CA TYR A 124 12.60 -8.15 -10.80
C TYR A 124 11.38 -9.07 -10.76
N ALA A 125 10.21 -8.54 -10.40
CA ALA A 125 8.96 -9.32 -10.38
C ALA A 125 8.64 -9.88 -11.77
N ALA A 126 8.71 -9.07 -12.82
CA ALA A 126 8.44 -9.49 -14.19
C ALA A 126 9.40 -10.57 -14.72
N ALA A 127 10.65 -10.59 -14.25
CA ALA A 127 11.64 -11.60 -14.60
C ALA A 127 11.59 -12.86 -13.71
N SER A 128 10.79 -12.85 -12.64
CA SER A 128 10.69 -13.96 -11.71
C SER A 128 9.95 -15.15 -12.32
N GLN A 129 10.31 -16.37 -11.89
CA GLN A 129 9.57 -17.58 -12.22
C GLN A 129 8.24 -17.70 -11.45
N ASN A 130 8.08 -16.93 -10.36
CA ASN A 130 6.85 -16.91 -9.58
C ASN A 130 5.68 -16.42 -10.46
N GLN A 131 4.58 -17.19 -10.49
CA GLN A 131 3.41 -16.94 -11.33
C GLN A 131 2.43 -15.92 -10.74
N TRP A 132 2.96 -14.85 -10.13
CA TRP A 132 2.18 -13.81 -9.46
C TRP A 132 1.15 -13.18 -10.39
N LYS A 133 0.04 -12.70 -9.82
CA LYS A 133 -1.13 -12.22 -10.59
C LYS A 133 -1.26 -10.70 -10.60
N TYR A 134 -0.90 -10.07 -9.48
CA TYR A 134 -1.00 -8.63 -9.28
C TYR A 134 0.26 -8.11 -8.58
N TYR A 135 0.67 -6.91 -8.95
CA TYR A 135 1.78 -6.20 -8.33
C TYR A 135 1.25 -4.99 -7.55
N GLN A 136 1.68 -4.81 -6.31
CA GLN A 136 1.35 -3.65 -5.49
C GLN A 136 2.62 -2.92 -5.03
N TYR A 137 2.63 -1.61 -5.25
CA TYR A 137 3.68 -0.71 -4.78
C TYR A 137 3.33 -0.19 -3.39
N LEU A 138 4.25 -0.33 -2.44
CA LEU A 138 4.13 0.08 -1.05
C LEU A 138 5.36 0.88 -0.59
N SER A 139 5.19 1.60 0.52
CA SER A 139 6.24 2.29 1.26
C SER A 139 6.45 1.68 2.64
N GLY A 140 7.58 1.99 3.30
CA GLY A 140 7.84 1.54 4.68
C GLY A 140 6.89 2.06 5.77
N VAL A 141 5.86 2.83 5.40
CA VAL A 141 4.88 3.45 6.32
C VAL A 141 3.43 3.08 6.00
N ASP A 142 3.26 2.04 5.20
CA ASP A 142 1.97 1.52 4.78
C ASP A 142 1.50 0.43 5.74
N VAL A 143 0.19 0.35 5.97
CA VAL A 143 -0.41 -0.70 6.83
C VAL A 143 -1.56 -1.37 6.08
N PRO A 144 -1.57 -2.72 5.98
CA PRO A 144 -2.65 -3.41 5.27
C PRO A 144 -3.97 -3.31 6.03
N LEU A 145 -5.02 -2.90 5.32
CA LEU A 145 -6.40 -2.92 5.81
C LEU A 145 -7.11 -4.23 5.47
N LYS A 146 -6.59 -4.96 4.47
CA LYS A 146 -7.10 -6.25 4.01
C LYS A 146 -6.10 -7.37 4.28
N THR A 147 -6.61 -8.54 4.67
CA THR A 147 -5.80 -9.77 4.79
C THR A 147 -5.38 -10.28 3.42
N ASN A 148 -4.40 -11.19 3.35
CA ASN A 148 -3.99 -11.76 2.07
C ASN A 148 -5.15 -12.48 1.35
N LEU A 149 -5.98 -13.24 2.08
CA LEU A 149 -7.19 -13.86 1.53
C LEU A 149 -8.20 -12.83 0.99
N GLU A 150 -8.44 -11.74 1.73
CA GLU A 150 -9.30 -10.63 1.27
C GLU A 150 -8.71 -9.98 0.01
N MET A 151 -7.40 -9.70 -0.02
CA MET A 151 -6.68 -9.19 -1.19
C MET A 151 -6.83 -10.10 -2.41
N VAL A 152 -6.60 -11.42 -2.25
CA VAL A 152 -6.76 -12.41 -3.33
C VAL A 152 -8.16 -12.35 -3.92
N ARG A 153 -9.20 -12.28 -3.09
CA ARG A 153 -10.59 -12.18 -3.56
C ARG A 153 -10.87 -10.86 -4.28
N ILE A 154 -10.33 -9.76 -3.78
CA ILE A 154 -10.42 -8.45 -4.44
C ILE A 154 -9.75 -8.50 -5.81
N PHE A 155 -8.52 -9.00 -5.89
CA PHE A 155 -7.76 -9.08 -7.14
C PHE A 155 -8.38 -10.04 -8.16
N LYS A 156 -9.04 -11.12 -7.71
CA LYS A 156 -9.89 -11.94 -8.58
C LYS A 156 -11.08 -11.14 -9.13
N ALA A 157 -11.74 -10.34 -8.28
CA ALA A 157 -12.85 -9.47 -8.70
C ALA A 157 -12.43 -8.39 -9.70
N LEU A 158 -11.19 -7.89 -9.61
CA LEU A 158 -10.60 -6.96 -10.57
C LEU A 158 -10.35 -7.59 -11.96
N ASN A 159 -10.28 -8.92 -12.06
CA ASN A 159 -10.26 -9.67 -13.33
C ASN A 159 -9.21 -9.20 -14.36
N GLY A 160 -7.99 -8.95 -13.91
CA GLY A 160 -6.89 -8.47 -14.75
C GLY A 160 -6.97 -6.98 -15.12
N SER A 161 -7.91 -6.22 -14.56
CA SER A 161 -7.87 -4.76 -14.60
C SER A 161 -6.73 -4.24 -13.73
N MET A 162 -6.33 -2.99 -13.97
CA MET A 162 -5.50 -2.26 -13.02
C MET A 162 -6.36 -1.41 -12.09
N ASN A 163 -5.83 -1.10 -10.91
CA ASN A 163 -6.45 -0.15 -9.99
C ASN A 163 -5.48 0.98 -9.68
N MET A 164 -5.75 2.16 -10.24
CA MET A 164 -4.95 3.35 -9.98
C MET A 164 -5.80 4.61 -10.03
N GLU A 165 -5.28 5.68 -9.46
CA GLU A 165 -5.89 7.00 -9.58
C GLU A 165 -5.43 7.70 -10.86
N PHE A 166 -6.39 8.30 -11.56
CA PHE A 166 -6.13 9.22 -12.66
C PHE A 166 -6.64 10.61 -12.26
N ILE A 167 -5.78 11.61 -12.38
CA ILE A 167 -6.11 13.02 -12.21
C ILE A 167 -5.52 13.82 -13.36
N GLU A 168 -6.04 15.03 -13.58
CA GLU A 168 -5.47 15.94 -14.56
C GLU A 168 -4.06 16.37 -14.13
N PHE A 169 -3.14 16.37 -15.08
CA PHE A 169 -1.75 16.71 -14.81
C PHE A 169 -1.63 18.18 -14.40
N GLN A 170 -0.92 18.45 -13.30
CA GLN A 170 -0.70 19.80 -12.80
C GLN A 170 0.26 20.58 -13.73
N PRO A 171 -0.17 21.68 -14.39
CA PRO A 171 0.64 22.39 -15.38
C PRO A 171 2.01 22.86 -14.84
N GLY A 172 2.08 23.25 -13.56
CA GLY A 172 3.31 23.71 -12.91
C GLY A 172 4.42 22.67 -12.77
N ARG A 173 4.16 21.38 -13.08
CA ARG A 173 5.17 20.32 -13.06
C ARG A 173 5.86 20.11 -14.43
N LEU A 174 5.40 20.79 -15.49
CA LEU A 174 6.00 20.73 -16.83
C LEU A 174 7.14 21.76 -16.96
N ASN A 175 8.37 21.38 -16.62
CA ASN A 175 9.55 22.17 -16.94
C ASN A 175 10.29 21.60 -18.16
N GLY A 176 10.14 22.23 -19.33
CA GLY A 176 11.04 22.02 -20.48
C GLY A 176 10.37 21.92 -21.86
N ARG A 177 10.96 22.59 -22.87
CA ARG A 177 10.45 22.69 -24.25
C ARG A 177 10.69 21.45 -25.15
N LYS A 178 11.17 20.32 -24.63
CA LYS A 178 11.47 19.11 -25.44
C LYS A 178 10.97 17.84 -24.76
N VAL A 179 9.67 17.60 -24.88
CA VAL A 179 9.00 16.40 -24.38
C VAL A 179 8.88 15.39 -25.52
N ALA A 180 9.94 14.63 -25.78
CA ALA A 180 9.90 13.56 -26.79
C ALA A 180 10.98 12.48 -26.58
N LYS A 181 10.85 11.68 -25.51
CA LYS A 181 11.16 10.22 -25.47
C LYS A 181 10.98 9.74 -24.03
N TYR A 182 9.91 8.98 -23.80
CA TYR A 182 9.48 8.45 -22.51
C TYR A 182 10.61 7.72 -21.74
N LEU A 183 10.48 7.71 -20.41
CA LEU A 183 11.49 7.50 -19.34
C LEU A 183 12.49 8.64 -19.13
N ARG A 184 13.15 9.16 -20.16
CA ARG A 184 14.06 10.32 -19.98
C ARG A 184 13.33 11.64 -19.70
N PHE A 185 12.08 11.76 -20.15
CA PHE A 185 11.24 12.93 -19.91
C PHE A 185 11.05 13.25 -18.41
N LEU A 186 10.94 12.23 -17.57
CA LEU A 186 10.70 12.42 -16.14
C LEU A 186 11.98 12.66 -15.33
N ASN A 187 13.14 12.48 -15.95
CA ASN A 187 14.41 12.80 -15.31
C ASN A 187 14.61 14.32 -15.35
N GLY A 188 14.30 14.99 -14.23
CA GLY A 188 14.28 16.45 -14.10
C GLY A 188 12.89 17.04 -13.82
N THR A 189 11.82 16.23 -13.86
CA THR A 189 10.51 16.63 -13.33
C THR A 189 10.44 16.37 -11.82
N SER A 190 9.78 17.26 -11.09
CA SER A 190 9.46 17.06 -9.67
C SER A 190 8.31 16.06 -9.53
N ILE A 191 8.46 15.13 -8.59
CA ILE A 191 7.47 14.08 -8.24
C ILE A 191 7.06 13.26 -9.48
N PRO A 192 8.03 12.61 -10.16
CA PRO A 192 7.79 11.91 -11.42
C PRO A 192 6.94 10.65 -11.27
N ASP A 193 6.93 10.03 -10.09
CA ASP A 193 6.20 8.81 -9.78
C ASP A 193 4.68 9.00 -9.82
N GLU A 194 4.17 10.15 -9.37
CA GLU A 194 2.73 10.48 -9.42
C GLU A 194 2.20 10.61 -10.86
N ALA A 195 3.07 10.93 -11.82
CA ALA A 195 2.69 11.07 -13.22
C ALA A 195 2.96 9.83 -14.06
N LEU A 196 4.07 9.12 -13.78
CA LEU A 196 4.53 8.00 -14.59
C LEU A 196 3.46 6.92 -14.70
N TRP A 197 2.99 6.42 -13.56
CA TRP A 197 2.10 5.26 -13.54
C TRP A 197 0.77 5.61 -14.20
N ALA A 198 0.16 6.76 -13.86
CA ALA A 198 -1.08 7.22 -14.48
C ALA A 198 -0.93 7.43 -15.98
N THR A 199 0.25 7.90 -16.44
CA THR A 199 0.54 8.02 -17.88
C THR A 199 0.65 6.66 -18.54
N LEU A 200 1.35 5.70 -17.93
CA LEU A 200 1.43 4.34 -18.47
C LEU A 200 0.02 3.73 -18.55
N GLY A 201 -0.74 3.72 -17.46
CA GLY A 201 -2.06 3.08 -17.37
C GLY A 201 -3.20 3.79 -18.08
N GLY A 202 -3.05 5.09 -18.34
CA GLY A 202 -4.07 5.93 -18.93
C GLY A 202 -4.00 6.05 -20.45
N ASN A 203 -2.93 5.54 -21.09
CA ASN A 203 -2.66 5.75 -22.51
C ASN A 203 -2.56 4.42 -23.30
N PRO A 204 -3.58 3.54 -23.26
CA PRO A 204 -3.52 2.22 -23.88
C PRO A 204 -3.25 2.24 -25.39
N LYS A 205 -3.65 3.32 -26.09
CA LYS A 205 -3.41 3.48 -27.53
C LYS A 205 -1.92 3.66 -27.87
N VAL A 206 -1.14 4.23 -26.96
CA VAL A 206 0.30 4.52 -27.15
C VAL A 206 1.16 3.50 -26.40
N LEU A 207 0.71 3.06 -25.23
CA LEU A 207 1.40 2.18 -24.29
C LEU A 207 0.47 1.02 -23.91
N PRO A 208 0.23 0.07 -24.82
CA PRO A 208 -0.69 -1.02 -24.56
C PRO A 208 -0.10 -1.99 -23.54
N TYR A 209 -0.81 -2.20 -22.44
CA TYR A 209 -0.57 -3.32 -21.53
C TYR A 209 -1.88 -3.76 -20.88
N ARG A 210 -1.90 -4.97 -20.32
CA ARG A 210 -3.11 -5.55 -19.77
C ARG A 210 -3.66 -4.71 -18.61
N GLY A 211 -4.94 -4.36 -18.71
CA GLY A 211 -5.65 -3.62 -17.67
C GLY A 211 -5.57 -2.10 -17.79
N SER A 212 -4.82 -1.54 -18.76
CA SER A 212 -4.81 -0.10 -19.01
C SER A 212 -6.13 0.36 -19.66
N ILE A 213 -6.53 1.59 -19.32
CA ILE A 213 -7.80 2.19 -19.74
C ILE A 213 -7.55 3.60 -20.31
N PRO A 214 -8.35 4.08 -21.27
CA PRO A 214 -8.22 5.44 -21.79
C PRO A 214 -8.60 6.45 -20.70
N SER A 215 -7.61 7.03 -20.03
CA SER A 215 -7.88 7.92 -18.88
C SER A 215 -8.67 9.17 -19.26
N SER A 216 -8.59 9.63 -20.51
CA SER A 216 -9.39 10.75 -21.04
C SER A 216 -10.87 10.59 -20.75
N ASP A 217 -11.37 9.37 -20.87
CA ASP A 217 -12.80 9.07 -20.78
C ASP A 217 -13.26 9.11 -19.32
N PHE A 218 -12.41 8.62 -18.41
CA PHE A 218 -12.64 8.63 -16.97
C PHE A 218 -12.43 10.02 -16.34
N LEU A 219 -11.51 10.82 -16.88
CA LEU A 219 -11.33 12.22 -16.47
C LEU A 219 -12.59 13.04 -16.80
N GLY A 220 -13.25 12.76 -17.93
CA GLY A 220 -14.55 13.35 -18.26
C GLY A 220 -15.62 13.04 -17.20
N LEU A 221 -15.68 11.79 -16.72
CA LEU A 221 -16.57 11.40 -15.63
C LEU A 221 -16.24 12.12 -14.31
N LYS A 222 -14.96 12.24 -13.95
CA LYS A 222 -14.52 13.01 -12.75
C LYS A 222 -14.96 14.47 -12.84
N ARG A 223 -14.80 15.13 -14.00
CA ARG A 223 -15.23 16.52 -14.20
C ARG A 223 -16.73 16.68 -14.05
N ALA A 224 -17.51 15.82 -14.71
CA ALA A 224 -18.97 15.86 -14.62
C ALA A 224 -19.46 15.68 -13.17
N ALA A 225 -18.82 14.78 -12.42
CA ALA A 225 -19.11 14.58 -11.01
C ALA A 225 -18.80 15.82 -10.16
N ALA A 226 -17.62 16.42 -10.37
CA ALA A 226 -17.21 17.62 -9.65
C ALA A 226 -18.13 18.81 -9.96
N GLU A 227 -18.53 18.99 -11.22
CA GLU A 227 -19.49 20.03 -11.62
C GLU A 227 -20.87 19.80 -11.00
N ALA A 228 -21.36 18.56 -10.98
CA ALA A 228 -22.63 18.21 -10.35
C ALA A 228 -22.59 18.47 -8.84
N HIS A 229 -21.52 18.07 -8.15
CA HIS A 229 -21.33 18.34 -6.73
C HIS A 229 -21.29 19.84 -6.42
N GLN A 230 -20.55 20.61 -7.23
CA GLN A 230 -20.50 22.07 -7.11
C GLN A 230 -21.86 22.75 -7.35
N ARG A 231 -22.72 22.20 -8.22
CA ARG A 231 -24.09 22.68 -8.40
C ARG A 231 -24.93 22.44 -7.14
N LEU A 232 -24.87 21.24 -6.59
CA LEU A 232 -25.57 20.89 -5.35
C LEU A 232 -25.13 21.76 -4.16
N LEU A 233 -23.83 22.05 -4.04
CA LEU A 233 -23.33 22.95 -2.99
C LEU A 233 -23.88 24.37 -3.16
N ARG A 234 -23.91 24.91 -4.38
CA ARG A 234 -24.50 26.24 -4.64
C ARG A 234 -26.01 26.26 -4.38
N GLU A 235 -26.72 25.19 -4.73
CA GLU A 235 -28.15 25.04 -4.42
C GLU A 235 -28.40 24.97 -2.91
N ALA A 236 -27.56 24.23 -2.18
CA ALA A 236 -27.61 24.12 -0.72
C ALA A 236 -27.24 25.45 -0.03
N GLU A 237 -26.29 26.23 -0.56
CA GLU A 237 -25.96 27.57 -0.06
C GLU A 237 -27.09 28.59 -0.31
N ASN A 238 -27.84 28.43 -1.40
CA ASN A 238 -28.97 29.30 -1.76
C ASN A 238 -30.26 28.93 -1.02
N SER A 239 -30.42 27.68 -0.59
CA SER A 239 -31.43 27.31 0.40
C SER A 239 -30.92 27.70 1.79
N SER A 240 -31.68 28.46 2.55
CA SER A 240 -31.31 29.04 3.85
C SER A 240 -31.01 28.05 4.99
N GLU A 241 -30.71 26.78 4.71
CA GLU A 241 -30.22 25.78 5.66
C GLU A 241 -28.69 25.79 5.71
N LYS A 242 -28.13 26.67 6.53
CA LYS A 242 -26.70 26.62 6.89
C LYS A 242 -26.41 25.36 7.71
N ALA A 243 -26.14 24.25 7.03
CA ALA A 243 -25.51 23.10 7.66
C ALA A 243 -24.09 23.50 8.08
N HIS A 244 -23.85 23.51 9.40
CA HIS A 244 -22.56 23.83 9.98
C HIS A 244 -21.60 22.65 9.72
N ILE A 245 -20.91 22.64 8.57
CA ILE A 245 -19.85 21.67 8.30
C ILE A 245 -18.63 22.08 9.13
N ARG A 246 -18.50 21.50 10.33
CA ARG A 246 -17.26 21.50 11.09
C ARG A 246 -16.35 20.39 10.57
N GLY A 247 -15.31 20.78 9.85
CA GLY A 247 -14.22 19.89 9.45
C GLY A 247 -13.08 20.71 8.89
N GLU A 248 -12.08 21.03 9.71
CA GLU A 248 -10.82 21.56 9.23
C GLU A 248 -10.08 20.45 8.47
N PHE A 249 -9.84 20.68 7.18
CA PHE A 249 -9.00 19.82 6.35
C PHE A 249 -7.53 20.16 6.64
N TYR A 250 -6.86 19.33 7.44
CA TYR A 250 -5.40 19.34 7.56
C TYR A 250 -4.79 18.37 6.54
N PRO A 251 -3.81 18.77 5.72
CA PRO A 251 -3.08 17.87 4.83
C PRO A 251 -2.00 17.12 5.63
N THR A 252 -2.44 16.31 6.59
CA THR A 252 -1.76 15.21 7.29
C THR A 252 -2.71 14.86 8.43
N ALA A 253 -3.62 13.93 8.21
CA ALA A 253 -4.54 13.51 9.27
C ALA A 253 -3.73 12.79 10.35
N SER A 254 -3.69 13.37 11.55
CA SER A 254 -3.34 12.69 12.78
C SER A 254 -4.50 11.77 13.17
N PHE A 255 -4.21 10.48 13.29
CA PHE A 255 -5.22 9.43 13.23
C PHE A 255 -5.66 8.93 14.61
N ASP A 256 -6.58 9.66 15.25
CA ASP A 256 -7.22 9.26 16.52
C ASP A 256 -8.64 8.64 16.32
N THR A 257 -8.92 8.09 15.14
CA THR A 257 -10.22 7.47 14.83
C THR A 257 -10.27 6.00 15.26
N PRO A 258 -11.44 5.49 15.70
CA PRO A 258 -11.57 4.10 16.13
C PRO A 258 -11.18 3.13 15.01
N ASN A 259 -10.39 2.10 15.31
CA ASN A 259 -9.95 1.05 14.37
C ASN A 259 -11.06 0.46 13.50
N ARG A 260 -12.31 0.50 13.98
CA ARG A 260 -13.49 0.04 13.24
C ARG A 260 -13.72 0.81 11.94
N TYR A 261 -13.39 2.11 11.89
CA TYR A 261 -13.50 2.92 10.69
C TYR A 261 -12.55 2.42 9.59
N TYR A 262 -11.25 2.26 9.91
CA TYR A 262 -10.26 1.78 8.95
C TYR A 262 -10.54 0.38 8.42
N VAL A 263 -11.03 -0.52 9.28
CA VAL A 263 -11.26 -1.91 8.88
C VAL A 263 -12.49 -2.04 7.95
N SER A 264 -13.45 -1.11 8.03
CA SER A 264 -14.64 -1.11 7.16
C SER A 264 -14.43 -0.42 5.81
N ARG A 265 -13.34 0.34 5.66
CA ARG A 265 -12.96 1.03 4.42
C ARG A 265 -12.77 0.06 3.25
N PRO A 266 -13.18 0.38 2.01
CA PRO A 266 -12.90 -0.44 0.84
C PRO A 266 -11.42 -0.43 0.42
N GLU A 267 -10.64 0.55 0.87
CA GLU A 267 -9.23 0.67 0.55
C GLU A 267 -8.41 -0.54 1.04
N LEU A 268 -7.33 -0.84 0.32
CA LEU A 268 -6.50 -2.01 0.55
C LEU A 268 -5.48 -1.76 1.68
N VAL A 269 -4.96 -0.54 1.73
CA VAL A 269 -3.82 -0.13 2.53
C VAL A 269 -4.08 1.28 3.04
N ALA A 270 -3.68 1.56 4.28
CA ALA A 270 -3.67 2.90 4.86
C ALA A 270 -2.26 3.52 4.77
N HIS A 271 -2.21 4.82 4.47
CA HIS A 271 -0.99 5.61 4.33
C HIS A 271 -1.23 7.02 4.90
N LYS A 272 -0.36 7.61 5.72
CA LYS A 272 0.86 7.07 6.36
C LYS A 272 0.56 6.72 7.81
N LEU A 273 1.08 5.62 8.34
CA LEU A 273 1.09 5.39 9.78
C LEU A 273 2.51 5.25 10.30
N TYR A 274 2.77 5.85 11.47
CA TYR A 274 4.07 5.80 12.12
C TYR A 274 3.93 5.25 13.54
N ILE A 275 4.79 4.28 13.90
CA ILE A 275 4.85 3.76 15.27
C ILE A 275 5.17 4.88 16.26
N ASP A 276 6.02 5.83 15.84
CA ASP A 276 6.49 6.92 16.72
C ASP A 276 5.47 8.07 16.87
N TYR A 277 4.35 8.03 16.12
CA TYR A 277 3.32 9.08 16.16
C TYR A 277 1.95 8.51 16.62
N GLU A 278 1.46 7.42 16.01
CA GLU A 278 0.21 6.76 16.40
C GLU A 278 0.38 5.24 16.68
N PRO A 279 1.16 4.86 17.71
CA PRO A 279 1.45 3.44 17.98
C PRO A 279 0.19 2.61 18.27
N ALA A 280 -0.80 3.21 18.96
CA ALA A 280 -2.05 2.52 19.28
C ALA A 280 -2.82 2.12 18.01
N THR A 281 -3.01 3.06 17.08
CA THR A 281 -3.67 2.82 15.79
C THR A 281 -2.89 1.79 14.98
N PHE A 282 -1.56 1.94 14.88
CA PHE A 282 -0.71 1.00 14.16
C PHE A 282 -0.85 -0.45 14.69
N PHE A 283 -0.63 -0.67 15.99
CA PHE A 283 -0.67 -2.00 16.57
C PHE A 283 -2.09 -2.59 16.62
N CYS A 284 -3.13 -1.78 16.79
CA CYS A 284 -4.49 -2.28 16.74
C CYS A 284 -4.91 -2.73 15.33
N LEU A 285 -4.49 -2.02 14.27
CA LEU A 285 -4.72 -2.46 12.90
C LEU A 285 -4.01 -3.78 12.61
N LEU A 286 -2.74 -3.92 13.01
CA LEU A 286 -2.00 -5.18 12.86
C LEU A 286 -2.64 -6.33 13.65
N LYS A 287 -3.11 -6.07 14.87
CA LYS A 287 -3.81 -7.07 15.69
C LYS A 287 -5.11 -7.54 15.04
N GLU A 288 -5.93 -6.63 14.54
CA GLU A 288 -7.18 -7.00 13.86
C GLU A 288 -6.91 -7.68 12.51
N HIS A 289 -5.88 -7.26 11.78
CA HIS A 289 -5.42 -7.93 10.56
C HIS A 289 -4.99 -9.37 10.84
N GLN A 290 -4.11 -9.59 11.82
CA GLN A 290 -3.64 -10.92 12.18
C GLN A 290 -4.80 -11.82 12.65
N LYS A 291 -5.72 -11.26 13.46
CA LYS A 291 -6.94 -11.97 13.89
C LYS A 291 -7.76 -12.44 12.69
N ARG A 292 -8.01 -11.57 11.70
CA ARG A 292 -8.78 -11.92 10.48
C ARG A 292 -8.02 -12.84 9.54
N THR A 293 -6.69 -12.85 9.60
CA THR A 293 -5.85 -13.77 8.81
C THR A 293 -6.02 -15.21 9.31
N TYR A 294 -5.98 -15.44 10.63
CA TYR A 294 -6.13 -16.80 11.20
C TYR A 294 -7.58 -17.20 11.50
N LEU A 295 -8.49 -16.23 11.65
CA LEU A 295 -9.94 -16.45 11.79
C LEU A 295 -10.69 -15.62 10.73
N PRO A 296 -10.69 -16.07 9.47
CA PRO A 296 -11.34 -15.36 8.38
C PRO A 296 -12.82 -15.13 8.64
N ARG A 297 -13.30 -13.93 8.33
CA ARG A 297 -14.72 -13.58 8.34
C ARG A 297 -15.27 -13.62 6.90
N PRO A 298 -16.59 -13.78 6.70
CA PRO A 298 -17.19 -13.59 5.40
C PRO A 298 -16.82 -12.22 4.82
N PHE A 299 -16.31 -12.22 3.59
CA PHE A 299 -15.85 -11.03 2.90
C PHE A 299 -16.41 -11.06 1.48
N ASN A 300 -17.18 -10.03 1.12
CA ASN A 300 -17.74 -9.89 -0.22
C ASN A 300 -16.88 -8.93 -1.06
N ALA A 301 -16.27 -9.47 -2.11
CA ALA A 301 -15.45 -8.71 -3.06
C ALA A 301 -16.25 -8.17 -4.27
N SER A 302 -17.57 -8.40 -4.35
CA SER A 302 -18.39 -8.05 -5.53
C SER A 302 -18.30 -6.57 -5.90
N ARG A 303 -18.26 -5.68 -4.91
CA ARG A 303 -18.14 -4.23 -5.13
C ARG A 303 -16.86 -3.83 -5.89
N TYR A 304 -15.79 -4.62 -5.78
CA TYR A 304 -14.56 -4.36 -6.55
C TYR A 304 -14.72 -4.74 -8.02
N SER A 305 -15.70 -5.58 -8.35
CA SER A 305 -16.03 -5.92 -9.73
C SER A 305 -16.89 -4.87 -10.44
N GLU A 306 -17.48 -3.95 -9.66
CA GLU A 306 -18.33 -2.83 -10.07
C GLU A 306 -17.53 -1.52 -10.18
N LEU A 307 -16.19 -1.57 -10.02
CA LEU A 307 -15.35 -0.39 -10.26
C LEU A 307 -15.46 0.02 -11.73
N PRO A 308 -15.59 1.33 -12.05
CA PRO A 308 -15.72 1.83 -13.41
C PRO A 308 -14.76 1.21 -14.42
N GLN A 309 -13.48 1.14 -14.06
CA GLN A 309 -12.41 0.59 -14.89
C GLN A 309 -12.53 -0.92 -15.11
N VAL A 310 -13.09 -1.66 -14.14
CA VAL A 310 -13.29 -3.11 -14.25
C VAL A 310 -14.46 -3.40 -15.18
N GLU A 311 -15.59 -2.70 -14.99
CA GLU A 311 -16.77 -2.83 -15.85
C GLU A 311 -16.45 -2.41 -17.29
N TYR A 312 -15.75 -1.30 -17.47
CA TYR A 312 -15.31 -0.82 -18.78
C TYR A 312 -14.46 -1.87 -19.52
N LEU A 313 -13.49 -2.48 -18.84
CA LEU A 313 -12.66 -3.54 -19.43
C LEU A 313 -13.43 -4.84 -19.72
N ARG A 314 -14.60 -5.04 -19.13
CA ARG A 314 -15.54 -6.14 -19.46
C ARG A 314 -16.46 -5.79 -20.63
N GLY A 315 -16.34 -4.59 -21.20
CA GLY A 315 -17.14 -4.14 -22.33
C GLY A 315 -18.42 -3.40 -21.95
N VAL A 316 -18.58 -3.01 -20.68
CA VAL A 316 -19.71 -2.14 -20.27
C VAL A 316 -19.45 -0.72 -20.81
N PRO A 317 -20.39 -0.13 -21.58
CA PRO A 317 -20.28 1.25 -22.02
C PRO A 317 -20.21 2.25 -20.86
N LEU A 318 -19.49 3.36 -21.03
CA LEU A 318 -19.26 4.36 -19.97
C LEU A 318 -20.55 4.97 -19.40
N ASP A 319 -21.59 5.11 -20.23
CA ASP A 319 -22.92 5.63 -19.86
C ASP A 319 -23.77 4.61 -19.08
N LYS A 320 -23.33 3.35 -19.02
CA LYS A 320 -24.03 2.23 -18.38
C LYS A 320 -23.25 1.61 -17.21
N LEU A 321 -22.19 2.26 -16.76
CA LEU A 321 -21.45 1.84 -15.57
C LEU A 321 -22.36 1.87 -14.34
N THR A 322 -22.22 0.89 -13.46
CA THR A 322 -23.05 0.76 -12.26
C THR A 322 -22.77 1.93 -11.30
N HIS A 323 -21.50 2.30 -11.17
CA HIS A 323 -21.04 3.34 -10.26
C HIS A 323 -20.03 4.29 -10.94
N PRO A 324 -20.44 5.10 -11.93
CA PRO A 324 -19.52 5.90 -12.75
C PRO A 324 -18.71 6.94 -11.95
N TYR A 325 -19.21 7.32 -10.77
CA TYR A 325 -18.58 8.27 -9.86
C TYR A 325 -17.82 7.61 -8.70
N PHE A 326 -17.82 6.28 -8.63
CA PHE A 326 -16.97 5.53 -7.70
C PHE A 326 -15.56 5.47 -8.28
N ILE A 327 -14.96 6.64 -8.37
CA ILE A 327 -13.64 6.82 -8.94
C ILE A 327 -12.68 6.87 -7.75
N ASN A 328 -11.69 5.97 -7.80
CA ASN A 328 -10.67 5.80 -6.76
C ASN A 328 -10.09 7.13 -6.28
#